data_AF-A0A009MGD3-F1
#
_entry.id   AF-A0A009MGD3-F1
#
_cell.length_a   1.000
_cell.length_b   1.000
_cell.length_c   1.000
_cell.angle_alpha   90.00
_cell.angle_beta   90.00
_cell.angle_gamma   90.00
#
_symmetry.space_group_name_H-M   'P 1'
#
loop_
_entity.id
_entity.type
_entity.pdbx_description
1 polymer ?
#
loop_
_entity_poly.entity_id
_entity_poly.type
_entity_poly.pdbx_seq_one_letter_code
_entity_poly.pdbx_strand_id
1 'polypeptide(L)'
;MLNFFSTLKHKQISLFMFNLIIAIWLGAILNIGFYHQVHLLTPYFGIKAILFLAATVVIVVAAYYALLQILNWKWTAKIFAILLIVIGGFSSYFVNTLGVIISPDQIQNMIQTDVSEVSDLISLRFGLWTVFFVVLPIILITLVKFKKEKVSYLLMKKLGSIVASCAIVGVLLFVYYVDFASIFREHRDLKGMISPQNSISSLMSYYHKMAPKKNLPLIHYGEDAHQVQQVQSNLPKLMVLVVGETARAESFALNGYSKNTNPELSKQDILNFSQVSSCGTATAVSVPCMFSGMPRVDYDEQLASHREGLLDIAKRAGYQVTWIDNNSGCKGTCDRVEQYKIPEKLKQKWCKDGECYDDILIDSLNEYLATIPKEDTRPRLIVLHQVGSHGPAYYKRAPAQYQPFKPTCDTNAIQGCSQTELLNSYDDTIVYTDHVLSQIINNLKELSKYQTGLWYLSDHGESTGEHGLYLHGSPYAIAPTQQTHVPMIMWFSDSWKQHNLAQVSCLGQQTKEKLSQDNLFPSLLSLLGVKTQVINPQLDMLHSCAHVN
;
A
#
# COMPACT_ATOMS: atom_id res chain seq x y z
N MET A 1 -31.61 -25.97 -13.47
CA MET A 1 -31.12 -25.83 -12.07
C MET A 1 -31.99 -26.53 -11.03
N LEU A 2 -33.33 -26.39 -11.01
CA LEU A 2 -34.20 -26.97 -9.96
C LEU A 2 -34.10 -28.50 -9.79
N ASN A 3 -33.98 -29.27 -10.87
CA ASN A 3 -33.79 -30.74 -10.80
C ASN A 3 -32.41 -31.18 -10.27
N PHE A 4 -31.38 -30.33 -10.39
CA PHE A 4 -30.04 -30.62 -9.85
C PHE A 4 -30.01 -30.42 -8.32
N PHE A 5 -30.61 -29.33 -7.83
CA PHE A 5 -30.71 -29.08 -6.39
C PHE A 5 -31.61 -30.10 -5.68
N SER A 6 -32.69 -30.57 -6.33
CA SER A 6 -33.54 -31.62 -5.74
C SER A 6 -32.80 -32.95 -5.63
N THR A 7 -32.06 -33.37 -6.66
CA THR A 7 -31.28 -34.62 -6.65
C THR A 7 -30.13 -34.60 -5.62
N LEU A 8 -29.47 -33.46 -5.42
CA LEU A 8 -28.47 -33.27 -4.35
C LEU A 8 -29.05 -33.37 -2.94
N LYS A 9 -30.28 -32.90 -2.72
CA LYS A 9 -30.96 -32.95 -1.41
C LYS A 9 -31.31 -34.36 -0.93
N HIS A 10 -31.36 -35.32 -1.88
CA HIS A 10 -31.69 -36.73 -1.62
C HIS A 10 -30.48 -37.67 -1.63
N LYS A 11 -29.35 -37.30 -2.26
CA LYS A 11 -28.11 -38.09 -2.22
C LYS A 11 -27.36 -37.91 -0.91
N GLN A 12 -27.08 -39.01 -0.21
CA GLN A 12 -26.20 -38.99 0.95
C GLN A 12 -24.73 -39.13 0.50
N ILE A 13 -23.86 -38.28 1.02
CA ILE A 13 -22.41 -38.27 0.71
C ILE A 13 -21.64 -38.69 1.97
N SER A 14 -20.54 -39.44 1.81
CA SER A 14 -19.65 -39.77 2.93
C SER A 14 -18.81 -38.55 3.32
N LEU A 15 -18.39 -38.46 4.59
CA LEU A 15 -17.52 -37.37 5.04
C LEU A 15 -16.20 -37.32 4.25
N PHE A 16 -15.68 -38.49 3.85
CA PHE A 16 -14.52 -38.64 2.97
C PHE A 16 -14.70 -37.92 1.63
N MET A 17 -15.80 -38.24 0.92
CA MET A 17 -16.05 -37.65 -0.40
C MET A 17 -16.33 -36.15 -0.30
N PHE A 18 -17.03 -35.73 0.76
CA PHE A 18 -17.22 -34.31 1.05
C PHE A 18 -15.88 -33.59 1.22
N ASN A 19 -14.99 -34.10 2.07
CA ASN A 19 -13.67 -33.50 2.30
C ASN A 19 -12.83 -33.46 1.01
N LEU A 20 -12.94 -34.48 0.15
CA LEU A 20 -12.22 -34.51 -1.13
C LEU A 20 -12.73 -33.43 -2.09
N ILE A 21 -14.05 -33.27 -2.21
CA ILE A 21 -14.65 -32.21 -3.04
C ILE A 21 -14.21 -30.84 -2.56
N ILE A 22 -14.25 -30.60 -1.24
CA ILE A 22 -13.78 -29.32 -0.67
C ILE A 22 -12.28 -29.15 -0.89
N ALA A 23 -11.46 -30.20 -0.74
CA ALA A 23 -10.02 -30.12 -1.01
C ALA A 23 -9.71 -29.79 -2.47
N ILE A 24 -10.48 -30.34 -3.43
CA ILE A 24 -10.33 -30.02 -4.86
C ILE A 24 -10.74 -28.57 -5.11
N TRP A 25 -11.85 -28.11 -4.51
CA TRP A 25 -12.28 -26.73 -4.63
C TRP A 25 -11.23 -25.76 -4.09
N LEU A 26 -10.79 -25.96 -2.85
CA LEU A 26 -9.77 -25.12 -2.22
C LEU A 26 -8.43 -25.23 -2.96
N GLY A 27 -7.96 -26.44 -3.22
CA GLY A 27 -6.64 -26.68 -3.80
C GLY A 27 -6.55 -26.30 -5.27
N ALA A 28 -7.41 -26.87 -6.13
CA ALA A 28 -7.28 -26.68 -7.57
C ALA A 28 -7.96 -25.40 -8.08
N ILE A 29 -9.21 -25.13 -7.65
CA ILE A 29 -10.04 -24.08 -8.27
C ILE A 29 -9.64 -22.69 -7.76
N LEU A 30 -9.43 -22.53 -6.46
CA LEU A 30 -9.11 -21.20 -5.89
C LEU A 30 -7.65 -20.76 -6.13
N ASN A 31 -6.73 -21.67 -6.48
CA ASN A 31 -5.31 -21.35 -6.57
C ASN A 31 -4.77 -21.24 -8.01
N ILE A 32 -5.63 -20.95 -8.99
CA ILE A 32 -5.23 -20.83 -10.41
C ILE A 32 -4.09 -19.81 -10.60
N GLY A 33 -4.16 -18.65 -9.95
CA GLY A 33 -3.12 -17.61 -10.01
C GLY A 33 -1.76 -18.08 -9.48
N PHE A 34 -1.75 -18.87 -8.40
CA PHE A 34 -0.54 -19.50 -7.90
C PHE A 34 0.05 -20.49 -8.92
N TYR A 35 -0.79 -21.34 -9.53
CA TYR A 35 -0.34 -22.28 -10.55
C TYR A 35 0.18 -21.59 -11.81
N HIS A 36 -0.42 -20.46 -12.20
CA HIS A 36 0.07 -19.64 -13.30
C HIS A 36 1.49 -19.13 -13.01
N GLN A 37 1.76 -18.63 -11.81
CA GLN A 37 3.12 -18.19 -11.43
C GLN A 37 4.13 -19.35 -11.41
N VAL A 38 3.74 -20.50 -10.87
CA VAL A 38 4.59 -21.71 -10.92
C VAL A 38 4.89 -22.14 -12.36
N HIS A 39 3.93 -21.98 -13.27
CA HIS A 39 4.14 -22.25 -14.70
C HIS A 39 5.09 -21.26 -15.37
N LEU A 40 5.09 -19.99 -14.97
CA LEU A 40 6.03 -19.00 -15.49
C LEU A 40 7.46 -19.23 -14.99
N LEU A 41 7.62 -19.78 -13.79
CA LEU A 41 8.91 -19.99 -13.14
C LEU A 41 9.52 -21.37 -13.39
N THR A 42 8.78 -22.29 -14.00
CA THR A 42 9.29 -23.64 -14.27
C THR A 42 10.24 -23.64 -15.47
N PRO A 43 11.37 -24.39 -15.41
CA PRO A 43 12.26 -24.55 -16.55
C PRO A 43 11.72 -25.53 -17.61
N TYR A 44 10.57 -26.17 -17.34
CA TYR A 44 10.00 -27.19 -18.22
C TYR A 44 9.15 -26.59 -19.35
N PHE A 45 9.12 -27.28 -20.49
CA PHE A 45 8.26 -26.95 -21.63
C PHE A 45 7.44 -28.18 -22.07
N GLY A 46 6.32 -27.93 -22.76
CA GLY A 46 5.45 -28.98 -23.30
C GLY A 46 4.89 -29.93 -22.23
N ILE A 47 4.93 -31.24 -22.50
CA ILE A 47 4.33 -32.27 -21.63
C ILE A 47 4.97 -32.28 -20.23
N LYS A 48 6.28 -32.00 -20.11
CA LYS A 48 6.95 -31.96 -18.81
C LYS A 48 6.41 -30.85 -17.90
N ALA A 49 6.13 -29.67 -18.47
CA ALA A 49 5.52 -28.56 -17.73
C ALA A 49 4.12 -28.93 -17.25
N ILE A 50 3.33 -29.59 -18.09
CA ILE A 50 1.98 -30.07 -17.73
C ILE A 50 2.04 -31.08 -16.59
N LEU A 51 2.97 -32.04 -16.64
CA LEU A 51 3.15 -33.03 -15.56
C LEU A 51 3.59 -32.40 -14.25
N PHE A 52 4.52 -31.44 -14.29
CA PHE A 52 4.96 -30.69 -13.11
C PHE A 52 3.82 -29.86 -12.51
N LEU A 53 3.04 -29.18 -13.34
CA LEU A 53 1.89 -28.39 -12.89
C LEU A 53 0.80 -29.28 -12.31
N ALA A 54 0.48 -30.40 -12.95
CA ALA A 54 -0.46 -31.40 -12.44
C ALA A 54 0.00 -31.97 -11.10
N ALA A 55 1.30 -32.27 -10.95
CA ALA A 55 1.86 -32.70 -9.68
C ALA A 55 1.71 -31.62 -8.59
N THR A 56 1.94 -30.35 -8.93
CA THR A 56 1.74 -29.21 -8.01
C THR A 56 0.28 -29.09 -7.56
N VAL A 57 -0.69 -29.23 -8.48
CA VAL A 57 -2.12 -29.25 -8.14
C VAL A 57 -2.44 -30.41 -7.19
N VAL A 58 -1.96 -31.62 -7.52
CA VAL A 58 -2.19 -32.81 -6.70
C VAL A 58 -1.58 -32.66 -5.30
N ILE A 59 -0.39 -32.06 -5.17
CA ILE A 59 0.24 -31.78 -3.87
C ILE A 59 -0.66 -30.89 -3.02
N VAL A 60 -1.11 -29.76 -3.56
CA VAL A 60 -1.93 -28.79 -2.81
C VAL A 60 -3.29 -29.39 -2.44
N VAL A 61 -3.95 -30.10 -3.37
CA VAL A 61 -5.22 -30.81 -3.09
C VAL A 61 -5.02 -31.89 -2.03
N ALA A 62 -3.96 -32.69 -2.11
CA ALA A 62 -3.67 -33.74 -1.14
C ALA A 62 -3.37 -33.15 0.26
N ALA A 63 -2.67 -32.02 0.33
CA ALA A 63 -2.40 -31.30 1.57
C ALA A 63 -3.68 -30.76 2.22
N TYR A 64 -4.55 -30.07 1.46
CA TYR A 64 -5.85 -29.64 1.97
C TYR A 64 -6.73 -30.82 2.35
N TYR A 65 -6.67 -31.92 1.59
CA TYR A 65 -7.41 -33.12 1.91
C TYR A 65 -6.99 -33.71 3.25
N ALA A 66 -5.67 -33.82 3.51
CA ALA A 66 -5.15 -34.26 4.80
C ALA A 66 -5.61 -33.34 5.94
N LEU A 67 -5.51 -32.02 5.75
CA LEU A 67 -5.95 -31.02 6.73
C LEU A 67 -7.44 -31.16 7.06
N LEU A 68 -8.30 -31.25 6.03
CA LEU A 68 -9.73 -31.44 6.22
C LEU A 68 -10.06 -32.78 6.89
N GLN A 69 -9.25 -33.82 6.67
CA GLN A 69 -9.41 -35.08 7.41
C GLN A 69 -9.06 -34.96 8.89
N ILE A 70 -8.20 -34.02 9.28
CA ILE A 70 -7.92 -33.74 10.70
C ILE A 70 -9.04 -32.88 11.30
N LEU A 71 -9.42 -31.79 10.64
CA LEU A 71 -10.33 -30.77 11.19
C LEU A 71 -11.82 -31.15 11.13
N ASN A 72 -12.26 -31.76 10.04
CA ASN A 72 -13.70 -31.94 9.79
C ASN A 72 -14.23 -33.20 10.48
N TRP A 73 -15.16 -33.01 11.41
CA TRP A 73 -16.01 -34.05 11.98
C TRP A 73 -17.44 -33.87 11.48
N LYS A 74 -18.29 -34.89 11.60
CA LYS A 74 -19.66 -34.86 11.04
C LYS A 74 -20.45 -33.59 11.38
N TRP A 75 -20.27 -33.07 12.59
CA TRP A 75 -20.98 -31.90 13.14
C TRP A 75 -20.31 -30.58 12.78
N THR A 76 -18.99 -30.57 12.58
CA THR A 76 -18.19 -29.35 12.34
C THR A 76 -17.80 -29.15 10.88
N ALA A 77 -17.91 -30.20 10.05
CA ALA A 77 -17.42 -30.23 8.67
C ALA A 77 -18.01 -29.11 7.81
N LYS A 78 -19.30 -28.83 7.96
CA LYS A 78 -19.96 -27.75 7.21
C LYS A 78 -19.45 -26.38 7.63
N ILE A 79 -19.30 -26.16 8.94
CA ILE A 79 -18.86 -24.87 9.50
C ILE A 79 -17.43 -24.57 9.01
N PHE A 80 -16.50 -25.50 9.19
CA PHE A 80 -15.12 -25.32 8.74
C PHE A 80 -15.01 -25.18 7.21
N ALA A 81 -15.76 -25.99 6.44
CA ALA A 81 -15.76 -25.85 4.98
C ALA A 81 -16.29 -24.47 4.54
N ILE A 82 -17.37 -23.97 5.16
CA ILE A 82 -17.91 -22.63 4.87
C ILE A 82 -16.86 -21.55 5.21
N LEU A 83 -16.25 -21.61 6.39
CA LEU A 83 -15.21 -20.65 6.79
C LEU A 83 -14.03 -20.63 5.81
N LEU A 84 -13.52 -21.80 5.42
CA LEU A 84 -12.41 -21.92 4.47
C LEU A 84 -12.80 -21.45 3.07
N ILE A 85 -14.05 -21.64 2.63
CA ILE A 85 -14.54 -21.13 1.35
C ILE A 85 -14.71 -19.61 1.38
N VAL A 86 -15.20 -19.03 2.47
CA VAL A 86 -15.33 -17.57 2.60
C VAL A 86 -13.94 -16.93 2.55
N ILE A 87 -13.03 -17.36 3.44
CA ILE A 87 -11.67 -16.83 3.49
C ILE A 87 -10.94 -17.09 2.17
N GLY A 88 -11.05 -18.31 1.65
CA GLY A 88 -10.37 -18.75 0.44
C GLY A 88 -10.89 -18.07 -0.81
N GLY A 89 -12.21 -17.91 -0.94
CA GLY A 89 -12.83 -17.32 -2.12
C GLY A 89 -12.55 -15.84 -2.25
N PHE A 90 -12.57 -15.08 -1.14
CA PHE A 90 -12.21 -13.66 -1.17
C PHE A 90 -10.71 -13.45 -1.38
N SER A 91 -9.85 -14.18 -0.65
CA SER A 91 -8.39 -14.10 -0.88
C SER A 91 -8.01 -14.47 -2.30
N SER A 92 -8.63 -15.52 -2.84
CA SER A 92 -8.42 -15.98 -4.20
C SER A 92 -8.84 -14.93 -5.24
N TYR A 93 -9.92 -14.16 -5.00
CA TYR A 93 -10.29 -13.06 -5.90
C TYR A 93 -9.13 -12.08 -6.09
N PHE A 94 -8.57 -11.59 -4.98
CA PHE A 94 -7.51 -10.60 -5.00
C PHE A 94 -6.23 -11.17 -5.63
N VAL A 95 -5.82 -12.38 -5.26
CA VAL A 95 -4.64 -13.04 -5.87
C VAL A 95 -4.81 -13.23 -7.38
N ASN A 96 -5.97 -13.71 -7.84
CA ASN A 96 -6.19 -14.04 -9.25
C ASN A 96 -6.49 -12.81 -10.12
N THR A 97 -7.09 -11.77 -9.53
CA THR A 97 -7.52 -10.58 -10.29
C THR A 97 -6.48 -9.47 -10.22
N LEU A 98 -5.85 -9.24 -9.07
CA LEU A 98 -4.89 -8.15 -8.87
C LEU A 98 -3.42 -8.61 -8.90
N GLY A 99 -3.16 -9.92 -8.84
CA GLY A 99 -1.80 -10.44 -8.73
C GLY A 99 -1.16 -10.22 -7.35
N VAL A 100 -1.94 -9.77 -6.35
CA VAL A 100 -1.41 -9.45 -5.01
C VAL A 100 -1.01 -10.69 -4.24
N ILE A 101 0.01 -10.53 -3.41
CA ILE A 101 0.48 -11.55 -2.45
C ILE A 101 -0.04 -11.16 -1.08
N ILE A 102 -0.83 -12.02 -0.44
CA ILE A 102 -1.41 -11.69 0.87
C ILE A 102 -0.36 -11.89 1.96
N SER A 103 0.35 -10.81 2.29
CA SER A 103 1.34 -10.72 3.37
C SER A 103 0.72 -10.19 4.68
N PRO A 104 1.46 -10.20 5.81
CA PRO A 104 1.03 -9.53 7.04
C PRO A 104 0.78 -8.03 6.84
N ASP A 105 1.57 -7.37 6.00
CA ASP A 105 1.43 -5.94 5.69
C ASP A 105 0.15 -5.67 4.88
N GLN A 106 -0.25 -6.58 4.00
CA GLN A 106 -1.56 -6.51 3.34
C GLN A 106 -2.73 -6.66 4.31
N ILE A 107 -2.58 -7.48 5.36
CA ILE A 107 -3.58 -7.57 6.43
C ILE A 107 -3.61 -6.26 7.23
N GLN A 108 -2.45 -5.62 7.48
CA GLN A 108 -2.38 -4.31 8.12
C GLN A 108 -3.10 -3.24 7.29
N ASN A 109 -2.85 -3.17 5.98
CA ASN A 109 -3.57 -2.27 5.06
C ASN A 109 -5.08 -2.48 5.15
N MET A 110 -5.54 -3.74 5.08
CA MET A 110 -6.95 -4.10 5.21
C MET A 110 -7.56 -3.71 6.58
N ILE A 111 -6.77 -3.65 7.65
CA ILE A 111 -7.25 -3.27 9.00
C ILE A 111 -7.27 -1.75 9.18
N GLN A 112 -6.36 -1.02 8.53
CA GLN A 112 -6.23 0.43 8.63
C GLN A 112 -6.99 1.22 7.55
N THR A 113 -7.60 0.52 6.59
CA THR A 113 -8.45 1.08 5.53
C THR A 113 -9.75 1.69 6.08
N ASP A 114 -10.40 2.53 5.28
CA ASP A 114 -11.72 3.09 5.58
C ASP A 114 -12.84 2.56 4.66
N VAL A 115 -14.07 3.05 4.88
CA VAL A 115 -15.24 2.60 4.13
C VAL A 115 -15.19 3.02 2.65
N SER A 116 -14.62 4.20 2.37
CA SER A 116 -14.51 4.70 1.00
C SER A 116 -13.53 3.84 0.20
N GLU A 117 -12.35 3.56 0.75
CA GLU A 117 -11.34 2.68 0.14
C GLU A 117 -11.89 1.26 -0.15
N VAL A 118 -12.62 0.67 0.81
CA VAL A 118 -13.23 -0.67 0.61
C VAL A 118 -14.33 -0.63 -0.44
N SER A 119 -15.13 0.44 -0.47
CA SER A 119 -16.21 0.57 -1.45
C SER A 119 -15.69 0.63 -2.88
N ASP A 120 -14.50 1.21 -3.07
CA ASP A 120 -13.86 1.29 -4.37
C ASP A 120 -13.36 -0.06 -4.89
N LEU A 121 -13.19 -1.07 -4.05
CA LEU A 121 -12.87 -2.44 -4.50
C LEU A 121 -14.08 -3.21 -5.05
N ILE A 122 -15.31 -2.71 -4.80
CA ILE A 122 -16.54 -3.38 -5.21
C ILE A 122 -16.81 -3.13 -6.70
N SER A 123 -16.88 -4.20 -7.47
CA SER A 123 -17.20 -4.17 -8.90
C SER A 123 -18.17 -5.29 -9.29
N LEU A 124 -18.75 -5.21 -10.50
CA LEU A 124 -19.56 -6.31 -11.04
C LEU A 124 -18.77 -7.63 -11.09
N ARG A 125 -17.48 -7.57 -11.43
CA ARG A 125 -16.58 -8.73 -11.45
C ARG A 125 -16.42 -9.34 -10.05
N PHE A 126 -16.23 -8.50 -9.02
CA PHE A 126 -16.19 -8.94 -7.62
C PHE A 126 -17.52 -9.58 -7.19
N GLY A 127 -18.65 -8.99 -7.58
CA GLY A 127 -19.99 -9.52 -7.30
C GLY A 127 -20.21 -10.89 -7.93
N LEU A 128 -19.88 -11.05 -9.21
CA LEU A 128 -19.98 -12.33 -9.92
C LEU A 128 -19.05 -13.39 -9.30
N TRP A 129 -17.81 -13.01 -8.98
CA TRP A 129 -16.88 -13.90 -8.29
C TRP A 129 -17.44 -14.36 -6.95
N THR A 130 -17.97 -13.44 -6.14
CA THR A 130 -18.58 -13.75 -4.85
C THR A 130 -19.76 -14.72 -5.00
N VAL A 131 -20.61 -14.52 -6.00
CA VAL A 131 -21.74 -15.43 -6.27
C VAL A 131 -21.26 -16.84 -6.63
N PHE A 132 -20.33 -16.98 -7.57
CA PHE A 132 -19.93 -18.29 -8.09
C PHE A 132 -18.91 -19.02 -7.23
N PHE A 133 -18.00 -18.29 -6.57
CA PHE A 133 -16.88 -18.88 -5.84
C PHE A 133 -17.04 -18.90 -4.32
N VAL A 134 -18.02 -18.15 -3.78
CA VAL A 134 -18.32 -18.12 -2.34
C VAL A 134 -19.75 -18.58 -2.07
N VAL A 135 -20.75 -17.86 -2.58
CA VAL A 135 -22.17 -18.08 -2.23
C VAL A 135 -22.67 -19.43 -2.76
N LEU A 136 -22.44 -19.74 -4.03
CA LEU A 136 -22.91 -20.99 -4.64
C LEU A 136 -22.30 -22.23 -3.94
N PRO A 137 -20.97 -22.32 -3.69
CA PRO A 137 -20.41 -23.41 -2.91
C PRO A 137 -20.97 -23.51 -1.49
N ILE A 138 -21.22 -22.39 -0.80
CA ILE A 138 -21.85 -22.40 0.53
C ILE A 138 -23.25 -23.02 0.46
N ILE A 139 -24.08 -22.60 -0.51
CA ILE A 139 -25.41 -23.18 -0.72
C ILE A 139 -25.29 -24.69 -0.95
N LEU A 140 -24.39 -25.13 -1.83
CA LEU A 140 -24.17 -26.55 -2.10
C LEU A 140 -23.75 -27.31 -0.82
N ILE A 141 -22.86 -26.77 0.01
CA ILE A 141 -22.45 -27.38 1.30
C ILE A 141 -23.64 -27.55 2.24
N THR A 142 -24.50 -26.54 2.36
CA THR A 142 -25.65 -26.60 3.28
C THR A 142 -26.63 -27.70 2.90
N LEU A 143 -26.80 -27.98 1.60
CA LEU A 143 -27.70 -29.00 1.06
C LEU A 143 -27.20 -30.44 1.25
N VAL A 144 -25.90 -30.66 1.49
CA VAL A 144 -25.31 -32.00 1.65
C VAL A 144 -25.85 -32.71 2.90
N LYS A 145 -26.22 -33.99 2.76
CA LYS A 145 -26.55 -34.88 3.89
C LYS A 145 -25.46 -35.93 4.07
N PHE A 146 -24.93 -36.06 5.30
CA PHE A 146 -23.88 -37.02 5.61
C PHE A 146 -24.44 -38.42 5.89
N LYS A 147 -23.81 -39.44 5.28
CA LYS A 147 -24.04 -40.85 5.65
C LYS A 147 -23.67 -41.10 7.11
N LYS A 148 -24.44 -41.95 7.80
CA LYS A 148 -24.07 -42.44 9.13
C LYS A 148 -23.07 -43.59 8.97
N GLU A 149 -21.88 -43.46 9.54
CA GLU A 149 -20.85 -44.50 9.56
C GLU A 149 -20.47 -44.81 11.01
N LYS A 150 -20.01 -46.04 11.29
CA LYS A 150 -19.46 -46.41 12.60
C LYS A 150 -18.16 -45.63 12.84
N VAL A 151 -17.95 -45.16 14.07
CA VAL A 151 -16.81 -44.30 14.43
C VAL A 151 -15.47 -44.97 14.16
N SER A 152 -15.32 -46.26 14.46
CA SER A 152 -14.08 -47.02 14.20
C SER A 152 -13.71 -47.05 12.71
N TYR A 153 -14.68 -47.33 11.85
CA TYR A 153 -14.50 -47.34 10.40
C TYR A 153 -14.19 -45.94 9.85
N LEU A 154 -14.82 -44.90 10.43
CA LEU A 154 -14.53 -43.50 10.09
C LEU A 154 -13.08 -43.12 10.46
N LEU A 155 -12.61 -43.51 11.65
CA LEU A 155 -11.23 -43.26 12.11
C LEU A 155 -10.20 -43.96 11.23
N MET A 156 -10.43 -45.23 10.88
CA MET A 156 -9.55 -45.97 9.95
C MET A 156 -9.47 -45.28 8.59
N LYS A 157 -10.62 -44.85 8.04
CA LYS A 157 -10.66 -44.09 6.78
C LYS A 157 -9.91 -42.76 6.89
N LYS A 158 -10.09 -42.01 7.98
CA LYS A 158 -9.37 -40.75 8.22
C LYS A 158 -7.87 -40.97 8.25
N LEU A 159 -7.40 -41.91 9.06
CA LEU A 159 -5.98 -42.24 9.18
C LEU A 159 -5.40 -42.70 7.83
N GLY A 160 -6.06 -43.63 7.15
CA GLY A 160 -5.64 -44.10 5.83
C GLY A 160 -5.60 -42.98 4.78
N SER A 161 -6.56 -42.05 4.82
CA SER A 161 -6.56 -40.87 3.93
C SER A 161 -5.39 -39.93 4.20
N ILE A 162 -5.10 -39.67 5.48
CA ILE A 162 -4.00 -38.80 5.88
C ILE A 162 -2.68 -39.42 5.44
N VAL A 163 -2.46 -40.70 5.73
CA VAL A 163 -1.25 -41.43 5.32
C VAL A 163 -1.11 -41.43 3.80
N ALA A 164 -2.18 -41.71 3.06
CA ALA A 164 -2.15 -41.69 1.59
C ALA A 164 -1.85 -40.28 1.04
N SER A 165 -2.49 -39.23 1.57
CA SER A 165 -2.17 -37.84 1.20
C SER A 165 -0.72 -37.48 1.48
N CYS A 166 -0.20 -37.80 2.68
CA CYS A 166 1.17 -37.53 3.05
C CYS A 166 2.16 -38.30 2.16
N ALA A 167 1.86 -39.54 1.79
CA ALA A 167 2.66 -40.32 0.86
C ALA A 167 2.66 -39.69 -0.55
N ILE A 168 1.49 -39.28 -1.06
CA ILE A 168 1.38 -38.59 -2.35
C ILE A 168 2.21 -37.30 -2.35
N VAL A 169 2.04 -36.47 -1.32
CA VAL A 169 2.81 -35.22 -1.18
C VAL A 169 4.30 -35.52 -1.10
N GLY A 170 4.73 -36.47 -0.25
CA GLY A 170 6.13 -36.83 -0.07
C GLY A 170 6.77 -37.36 -1.36
N VAL A 171 6.09 -38.24 -2.08
CA VAL A 171 6.58 -38.80 -3.35
C VAL A 171 6.71 -37.71 -4.42
N LEU A 172 5.68 -36.87 -4.61
CA LEU A 172 5.72 -35.83 -5.64
C LEU A 172 6.73 -34.73 -5.32
N LEU A 173 6.86 -34.34 -4.05
CA LEU A 173 7.91 -33.40 -3.61
C LEU A 173 9.31 -34.00 -3.75
N PHE A 174 9.47 -35.31 -3.55
CA PHE A 174 10.75 -36.00 -3.77
C PHE A 174 11.12 -36.05 -5.25
N VAL A 175 10.17 -36.43 -6.12
CA VAL A 175 10.37 -36.52 -7.58
C VAL A 175 10.78 -35.16 -8.18
N TYR A 176 10.14 -34.07 -7.72
CA TYR A 176 10.40 -32.71 -8.21
C TYR A 176 11.16 -31.85 -7.18
N TYR A 177 12.00 -32.47 -6.34
CA TYR A 177 12.65 -31.78 -5.21
C TYR A 177 13.47 -30.57 -5.66
N VAL A 178 14.31 -30.73 -6.69
CA VAL A 178 15.19 -29.66 -7.18
C VAL A 178 14.38 -28.46 -7.67
N ASP A 179 13.30 -28.72 -8.42
CA ASP A 179 12.44 -27.68 -8.97
C ASP A 179 11.72 -26.91 -7.87
N PHE A 180 11.03 -27.62 -6.96
CA PHE A 180 10.34 -26.98 -5.85
C PHE A 180 11.30 -26.27 -4.89
N ALA A 181 12.46 -26.87 -4.59
CA ALA A 181 13.45 -26.26 -3.72
C ALA A 181 14.05 -24.99 -4.34
N SER A 182 14.28 -24.97 -5.66
CA SER A 182 14.76 -23.77 -6.37
C SER A 182 13.69 -22.69 -6.38
N ILE A 183 12.48 -23.01 -6.87
CA ILE A 183 11.38 -22.04 -7.00
C ILE A 183 11.04 -21.42 -5.63
N PHE A 184 10.84 -22.23 -4.59
CA PHE A 184 10.44 -21.70 -3.29
C PHE A 184 11.60 -21.16 -2.44
N ARG A 185 12.87 -21.32 -2.87
CA ARG A 185 14.02 -20.65 -2.25
C ARG A 185 14.19 -19.24 -2.81
N GLU A 186 14.09 -19.10 -4.13
CA GLU A 186 14.16 -17.81 -4.81
C GLU A 186 12.87 -17.00 -4.65
N HIS A 187 11.72 -17.66 -4.64
CA HIS A 187 10.39 -17.03 -4.55
C HIS A 187 9.61 -17.54 -3.32
N ARG A 188 10.09 -17.21 -2.13
CA ARG A 188 9.48 -17.64 -0.84
C ARG A 188 8.06 -17.08 -0.66
N ASP A 189 7.79 -15.95 -1.29
CA ASP A 189 6.55 -15.17 -1.32
C ASP A 189 5.39 -15.86 -2.04
N LEU A 190 5.65 -16.80 -2.96
CA LEU A 190 4.61 -17.59 -3.66
C LEU A 190 3.68 -18.32 -2.69
N LYS A 191 4.15 -18.63 -1.47
CA LYS A 191 3.30 -19.22 -0.42
C LYS A 191 2.14 -18.29 -0.02
N GLY A 192 2.34 -16.97 -0.11
CA GLY A 192 1.32 -15.94 0.12
C GLY A 192 0.25 -15.85 -0.98
N MET A 193 0.39 -16.62 -2.07
CA MET A 193 -0.66 -16.75 -3.09
C MET A 193 -1.60 -17.94 -2.83
N ILE A 194 -1.26 -18.85 -1.92
CA ILE A 194 -2.03 -20.09 -1.69
C ILE A 194 -3.22 -19.80 -0.75
N SER A 195 -4.41 -19.63 -1.32
CA SER A 195 -5.68 -19.42 -0.61
C SER A 195 -6.31 -20.72 -0.13
N PRO A 196 -6.93 -20.77 1.09
CA PRO A 196 -7.03 -19.72 2.12
C PRO A 196 -5.82 -19.59 3.07
N GLN A 197 -4.80 -20.45 2.93
CA GLN A 197 -3.67 -20.51 3.86
C GLN A 197 -2.94 -19.17 3.99
N ASN A 198 -2.85 -18.40 2.91
CA ASN A 198 -2.26 -17.08 2.88
C ASN A 198 -2.91 -16.12 3.90
N SER A 199 -4.22 -15.87 3.81
CA SER A 199 -4.92 -14.99 4.75
C SER A 199 -4.85 -15.49 6.18
N ILE A 200 -4.96 -16.79 6.40
CA ILE A 200 -4.90 -17.38 7.74
C ILE A 200 -3.51 -17.19 8.37
N SER A 201 -2.44 -17.51 7.64
CA SER A 201 -1.06 -17.39 8.13
C SER A 201 -0.62 -15.93 8.25
N SER A 202 -1.03 -15.06 7.33
CA SER A 202 -0.74 -13.63 7.37
C SER A 202 -1.49 -12.94 8.50
N LEU A 203 -2.74 -13.29 8.78
CA LEU A 203 -3.48 -12.78 9.94
C LEU A 203 -2.84 -13.23 11.26
N MET A 204 -2.44 -14.50 11.37
CA MET A 204 -1.72 -14.99 12.56
C MET A 204 -0.37 -14.31 12.76
N SER A 205 0.36 -14.07 11.67
CA SER A 205 1.66 -13.37 11.69
C SER A 205 1.48 -11.90 12.04
N TYR A 206 0.48 -11.23 11.47
CA TYR A 206 0.07 -9.88 11.85
C TYR A 206 -0.27 -9.84 13.34
N TYR A 207 -1.10 -10.75 13.84
CA TYR A 207 -1.40 -10.79 15.27
C TYR A 207 -0.15 -11.07 16.13
N HIS A 208 0.77 -11.95 15.73
CA HIS A 208 2.00 -12.16 16.52
C HIS A 208 2.95 -10.95 16.52
N LYS A 209 3.05 -10.23 15.40
CA LYS A 209 3.94 -9.07 15.26
C LYS A 209 3.32 -7.78 15.81
N MET A 210 2.03 -7.59 15.54
CA MET A 210 1.26 -6.35 15.70
C MET A 210 0.12 -6.46 16.70
N ALA A 211 -0.15 -7.63 17.32
CA ALA A 211 -1.03 -7.64 18.48
C ALA A 211 -0.48 -6.61 19.45
N PRO A 212 -1.31 -5.65 19.87
CA PRO A 212 -0.85 -4.57 20.69
C PRO A 212 -0.20 -5.19 21.91
N LYS A 213 1.11 -5.02 22.06
CA LYS A 213 1.71 -4.96 23.38
C LYS A 213 1.08 -3.71 24.00
N LYS A 214 -0.14 -3.86 24.49
CA LYS A 214 -0.93 -2.79 25.09
C LYS A 214 -0.04 -2.14 26.14
N ASN A 215 0.08 -0.81 26.05
CA ASN A 215 0.77 0.05 27.01
C ASN A 215 2.30 0.07 26.93
N LEU A 216 2.90 0.04 25.74
CA LEU A 216 4.28 0.52 25.61
C LEU A 216 4.29 2.04 25.87
N PRO A 217 5.14 2.55 26.79
CA PRO A 217 5.21 3.98 27.07
C PRO A 217 5.76 4.72 25.84
N LEU A 218 5.33 5.97 25.68
CA LEU A 218 5.92 6.86 24.67
C LEU A 218 7.41 7.02 24.96
N ILE A 219 8.25 6.73 23.96
CA ILE A 219 9.69 6.97 23.99
C ILE A 219 9.94 8.38 23.44
N HIS A 220 10.43 9.25 24.30
CA HIS A 220 10.89 10.58 23.90
C HIS A 220 12.15 10.48 23.03
N TYR A 221 12.24 11.32 22.01
CA TYR A 221 13.31 11.26 21.01
C TYR A 221 13.68 12.67 20.53
N GLY A 222 14.98 12.93 20.34
CA GLY A 222 15.46 14.27 19.94
C GLY A 222 15.18 15.34 21.01
N GLU A 223 15.37 15.02 22.29
CA GLU A 223 14.96 15.92 23.38
C GLU A 223 15.77 17.22 23.46
N ASP A 224 16.96 17.21 22.89
CA ASP A 224 17.87 18.34 22.76
C ASP A 224 17.52 19.27 21.59
N ALA A 225 16.43 18.98 20.86
CA ALA A 225 16.03 19.74 19.68
C ALA A 225 15.71 21.20 20.01
N HIS A 226 16.42 22.09 19.34
CA HIS A 226 16.22 23.54 19.44
C HIS A 226 16.46 24.19 18.09
N GLN A 227 15.77 25.30 17.84
CA GLN A 227 16.02 26.12 16.66
C GLN A 227 17.33 26.88 16.83
N VAL A 228 18.18 26.85 15.81
CA VAL A 228 19.35 27.71 15.74
C VAL A 228 18.88 29.06 15.26
N GLN A 229 18.74 30.01 16.17
CA GLN A 229 18.40 31.37 15.84
C GLN A 229 19.56 31.98 15.03
N GLN A 230 19.51 31.93 13.69
CA GLN A 230 20.37 32.76 12.86
C GLN A 230 19.76 34.16 12.79
N VAL A 231 20.33 35.03 13.62
CA VAL A 231 20.04 36.46 13.85
C VAL A 231 20.36 37.31 12.61
N GLN A 232 19.77 36.99 11.44
CA GLN A 232 19.94 37.83 10.24
C GLN A 232 18.65 38.14 9.46
N SER A 233 17.55 37.39 9.65
CA SER A 233 16.28 37.66 8.94
C SER A 233 15.12 37.87 9.90
N ASN A 234 14.34 38.94 9.66
CA ASN A 234 13.12 39.26 10.41
C ASN A 234 11.92 38.36 10.03
N LEU A 235 12.06 37.43 9.06
CA LEU A 235 10.94 36.63 8.55
C LEU A 235 11.02 35.16 9.03
N PRO A 236 9.99 34.62 9.70
CA PRO A 236 9.94 33.21 10.08
C PRO A 236 9.84 32.26 8.88
N LYS A 237 10.32 31.03 9.05
CA LYS A 237 10.19 29.95 8.05
C LYS A 237 8.79 29.35 8.07
N LEU A 238 8.20 29.11 6.89
CA LEU A 238 6.98 28.33 6.70
C LEU A 238 7.25 27.28 5.65
N MET A 239 7.31 26.01 6.08
CA MET A 239 7.50 24.87 5.19
C MET A 239 6.19 24.12 5.03
N VAL A 240 5.78 23.89 3.79
CA VAL A 240 4.69 22.99 3.46
C VAL A 240 5.27 21.65 3.00
N LEU A 241 5.01 20.58 3.73
CA LEU A 241 5.34 19.22 3.34
C LEU A 241 4.08 18.58 2.74
N VAL A 242 4.10 18.28 1.45
CA VAL A 242 3.00 17.57 0.79
C VAL A 242 3.35 16.09 0.70
N VAL A 243 2.59 15.27 1.43
CA VAL A 243 2.66 13.81 1.35
C VAL A 243 1.72 13.39 0.22
N GLY A 244 2.32 13.02 -0.91
CA GLY A 244 1.61 12.45 -2.04
C GLY A 244 1.19 11.01 -1.77
N GLU A 245 0.24 10.54 -2.56
CA GLU A 245 -0.32 9.19 -2.47
C GLU A 245 -0.22 8.50 -3.83
N THR A 246 0.40 7.33 -3.86
CA THR A 246 0.37 6.40 -5.01
C THR A 246 1.04 6.91 -6.31
N ALA A 247 1.59 8.12 -6.34
CA ALA A 247 2.24 8.69 -7.52
C ALA A 247 3.62 8.05 -7.78
N ARG A 248 3.88 7.59 -9.01
CA ARG A 248 5.14 6.94 -9.41
C ARG A 248 6.01 7.86 -10.27
N ALA A 249 7.33 7.81 -10.07
CA ALA A 249 8.28 8.67 -10.76
C ALA A 249 8.29 8.47 -12.28
N GLU A 250 8.01 7.25 -12.75
CA GLU A 250 7.98 6.89 -14.17
C GLU A 250 6.92 7.67 -14.95
N SER A 251 5.82 8.07 -14.31
CA SER A 251 4.73 8.83 -14.94
C SER A 251 4.89 10.36 -14.82
N PHE A 252 6.05 10.86 -14.35
CA PHE A 252 6.33 12.29 -14.26
C PHE A 252 7.09 12.78 -15.50
N ALA A 253 6.50 13.71 -16.25
CA ALA A 253 7.14 14.37 -17.39
C ALA A 253 8.46 15.06 -17.00
N LEU A 254 8.55 15.57 -15.77
CA LEU A 254 9.77 16.16 -15.21
C LEU A 254 10.96 15.17 -15.13
N ASN A 255 10.68 13.86 -15.14
CA ASN A 255 11.67 12.79 -15.16
C ASN A 255 11.90 12.20 -16.57
N GLY A 256 11.35 12.82 -17.61
CA GLY A 256 11.48 12.37 -19.00
C GLY A 256 10.36 11.45 -19.49
N TYR A 257 9.24 11.36 -18.76
CA TYR A 257 8.05 10.67 -19.25
C TYR A 257 7.51 11.30 -20.54
N SER A 258 7.01 10.48 -21.46
CA SER A 258 6.67 10.91 -22.82
C SER A 258 5.41 11.77 -22.91
N LYS A 259 4.46 11.58 -21.99
CA LYS A 259 3.26 12.42 -21.89
C LYS A 259 3.52 13.60 -20.97
N ASN A 260 2.96 14.75 -21.31
CA ASN A 260 3.09 15.97 -20.51
C ASN A 260 2.16 15.93 -19.28
N THR A 261 2.54 15.15 -18.27
CA THR A 261 1.81 14.99 -17.00
C THR A 261 2.09 16.09 -15.99
N ASN A 262 3.10 16.95 -16.23
CA ASN A 262 3.44 18.07 -15.34
C ASN A 262 3.47 19.44 -16.06
N PRO A 263 2.38 19.87 -16.72
CA PRO A 263 2.34 21.08 -17.52
C PRO A 263 2.43 22.39 -16.72
N GLU A 264 2.08 22.40 -15.43
CA GLU A 264 2.16 23.59 -14.58
C GLU A 264 3.48 23.66 -13.81
N LEU A 265 3.91 22.57 -13.16
CA LEU A 265 5.16 22.53 -12.40
C LEU A 265 6.39 22.75 -13.27
N SER A 266 6.36 22.35 -14.55
CA SER A 266 7.44 22.64 -15.51
C SER A 266 7.68 24.13 -15.76
N LYS A 267 6.74 25.01 -15.36
CA LYS A 267 6.85 26.47 -15.43
C LYS A 267 7.30 27.10 -14.10
N GLN A 268 7.43 26.30 -13.05
CA GLN A 268 7.84 26.73 -11.72
C GLN A 268 9.36 26.55 -11.57
N ASP A 269 10.01 27.42 -10.80
CA ASP A 269 11.44 27.29 -10.46
C ASP A 269 11.63 26.28 -9.33
N ILE A 270 11.50 24.99 -9.66
CA ILE A 270 11.54 23.84 -8.74
C ILE A 270 12.84 23.04 -8.86
N LEU A 271 13.18 22.35 -7.78
CA LEU A 271 14.15 21.27 -7.78
C LEU A 271 13.41 19.94 -7.93
N ASN A 272 13.59 19.25 -9.05
CA ASN A 272 13.06 17.92 -9.27
C ASN A 272 14.11 16.85 -8.97
N PHE A 273 13.82 15.91 -8.07
CA PHE A 273 14.71 14.82 -7.71
C PHE A 273 14.30 13.55 -8.44
N SER A 274 15.09 13.16 -9.43
CA SER A 274 14.71 12.13 -10.40
C SER A 274 14.89 10.69 -9.91
N GLN A 275 15.61 10.47 -8.81
CA GLN A 275 16.01 9.14 -8.32
C GLN A 275 15.70 8.97 -6.83
N VAL A 276 14.41 8.90 -6.46
CA VAL A 276 13.98 8.76 -5.06
C VAL A 276 13.23 7.46 -4.83
N SER A 277 13.59 6.72 -3.79
CA SER A 277 12.91 5.49 -3.38
C SER A 277 12.05 5.67 -2.13
N SER A 278 10.90 5.01 -2.09
CA SER A 278 10.03 4.97 -0.91
C SER A 278 10.56 4.01 0.15
N CYS A 279 10.13 4.19 1.40
CA CYS A 279 10.41 3.25 2.49
C CYS A 279 9.54 1.99 2.39
N GLY A 280 8.25 2.14 2.07
CA GLY A 280 7.31 1.06 1.84
C GLY A 280 6.67 1.10 0.46
N THR A 281 5.73 0.20 0.22
CA THR A 281 4.88 0.15 -0.98
C THR A 281 3.40 0.34 -0.63
N ALA A 282 3.12 0.84 0.58
CA ALA A 282 1.78 1.08 1.09
C ALA A 282 1.84 2.23 2.11
N THR A 283 0.81 3.07 2.13
CA THR A 283 0.69 4.24 3.02
C THR A 283 0.92 3.87 4.49
N ALA A 284 0.37 2.74 4.95
CA ALA A 284 0.50 2.25 6.32
C ALA A 284 1.94 1.95 6.76
N VAL A 285 2.85 1.75 5.80
CA VAL A 285 4.28 1.49 6.05
C VAL A 285 5.10 2.75 5.76
N SER A 286 4.92 3.36 4.59
CA SER A 286 5.73 4.49 4.13
C SER A 286 5.56 5.72 5.01
N VAL A 287 4.32 6.08 5.37
CA VAL A 287 4.06 7.30 6.13
C VAL A 287 4.70 7.22 7.52
N PRO A 288 4.43 6.23 8.39
CA PRO A 288 5.11 6.17 9.68
C PRO A 288 6.63 6.05 9.56
N CYS A 289 7.13 5.32 8.55
CA CYS A 289 8.57 5.15 8.35
C CYS A 289 9.29 6.46 8.06
N MET A 290 8.87 7.23 7.05
CA MET A 290 9.59 8.43 6.61
C MET A 290 9.62 9.54 7.67
N PHE A 291 8.65 9.54 8.61
CA PHE A 291 8.61 10.46 9.74
C PHE A 291 9.30 9.92 11.01
N SER A 292 9.72 8.65 11.06
CA SER A 292 10.27 8.00 12.27
C SER A 292 11.73 8.33 12.55
N GLY A 293 12.49 8.74 11.52
CA GLY A 293 13.95 8.88 11.58
C GLY A 293 14.72 7.56 11.55
N MET A 294 14.04 6.43 11.30
CA MET A 294 14.69 5.15 11.04
C MET A 294 14.94 5.01 9.53
N PRO A 295 16.12 4.53 9.10
CA PRO A 295 16.32 4.10 7.72
C PRO A 295 15.39 2.93 7.39
N ARG A 296 14.93 2.83 6.14
CA ARG A 296 14.03 1.76 5.67
C ARG A 296 14.49 0.36 6.09
N VAL A 297 15.78 0.07 5.95
CA VAL A 297 16.34 -1.27 6.25
C VAL A 297 16.25 -1.65 7.72
N ASP A 298 16.19 -0.66 8.61
CA ASP A 298 16.14 -0.81 10.06
C ASP A 298 14.80 -0.34 10.64
N TYR A 299 13.79 -0.12 9.79
CA TYR A 299 12.49 0.36 10.21
C TYR A 299 11.78 -0.70 11.07
N ASP A 300 11.43 -0.30 12.29
CA ASP A 300 10.63 -1.08 13.23
C ASP A 300 9.32 -0.34 13.49
N GLU A 301 8.23 -0.86 12.93
CA GLU A 301 6.89 -0.31 13.07
C GLU A 301 6.42 -0.23 14.52
N GLN A 302 6.74 -1.25 15.35
CA GLN A 302 6.34 -1.28 16.75
C GLN A 302 7.04 -0.14 17.51
N LEU A 303 8.33 0.05 17.30
CA LEU A 303 9.07 1.16 17.90
C LEU A 303 8.57 2.52 17.38
N ALA A 304 8.34 2.64 16.07
CA ALA A 304 7.86 3.87 15.46
C ALA A 304 6.48 4.29 16.00
N SER A 305 5.58 3.33 16.27
CA SER A 305 4.23 3.59 16.77
C SER A 305 4.19 4.26 18.16
N HIS A 306 5.25 4.12 18.95
CA HIS A 306 5.33 4.67 20.31
C HIS A 306 6.59 5.51 20.56
N ARG A 307 7.26 6.00 19.51
CA ARG A 307 8.40 6.90 19.64
C ARG A 307 8.07 8.24 19.02
N GLU A 308 8.59 9.31 19.62
CA GLU A 308 8.55 10.63 19.01
C GLU A 308 9.31 10.64 17.66
N GLY A 309 8.79 11.38 16.70
CA GLY A 309 9.32 11.47 15.34
C GLY A 309 9.55 12.91 14.89
N LEU A 310 9.66 13.08 13.57
CA LEU A 310 9.99 14.35 12.91
C LEU A 310 9.09 15.50 13.36
N LEU A 311 7.78 15.26 13.43
CA LEU A 311 6.79 16.27 13.78
C LEU A 311 6.86 16.68 15.25
N ASP A 312 7.13 15.72 16.15
CA ASP A 312 7.34 16.00 17.58
C ASP A 312 8.59 16.85 17.81
N ILE A 313 9.68 16.50 17.12
CA ILE A 313 10.96 17.20 17.21
C ILE A 313 10.86 18.62 16.64
N ALA A 314 10.21 18.80 15.49
CA ALA A 314 9.98 20.12 14.92
C ALA A 314 9.14 21.00 15.89
N LYS A 315 8.08 20.43 16.47
CA LYS A 315 7.25 21.10 17.48
C LYS A 315 8.05 21.48 18.72
N ARG A 316 8.87 20.56 19.23
CA ARG A 316 9.77 20.79 20.38
C ARG A 316 10.76 21.93 20.11
N ALA A 317 11.28 22.01 18.89
CA ALA A 317 12.20 23.07 18.46
C ALA A 317 11.52 24.45 18.28
N GLY A 318 10.21 24.57 18.44
CA GLY A 318 9.47 25.84 18.43
C GLY A 318 8.60 26.08 17.21
N TYR A 319 8.45 25.10 16.31
CA TYR A 319 7.54 25.20 15.17
C TYR A 319 6.08 24.98 15.59
N GLN A 320 5.16 25.75 15.01
CA GLN A 320 3.76 25.34 14.95
C GLN A 320 3.63 24.26 13.87
N VAL A 321 3.32 23.03 14.28
CA VAL A 321 3.19 21.87 13.39
C VAL A 321 1.72 21.51 13.22
N THR A 322 1.26 21.49 11.97
CA THR A 322 -0.13 21.27 11.62
C THR A 322 -0.26 20.25 10.51
N TRP A 323 -1.19 19.30 10.64
CA TRP A 323 -1.52 18.31 9.63
C TRP A 323 -2.93 18.57 9.08
N ILE A 324 -3.07 18.60 7.76
CA ILE A 324 -4.34 18.69 7.03
C ILE A 324 -4.46 17.43 6.17
N ASP A 325 -5.49 16.63 6.42
CA ASP A 325 -5.63 15.29 5.84
C ASP A 325 -6.81 15.24 4.86
N ASN A 326 -6.56 14.79 3.64
CA ASN A 326 -7.56 14.41 2.65
C ASN A 326 -7.46 12.93 2.23
N ASN A 327 -6.74 12.12 3.01
CA ASN A 327 -6.54 10.70 2.75
C ASN A 327 -7.26 9.87 3.83
N SER A 328 -6.97 8.57 3.95
CA SER A 328 -7.48 7.71 5.02
C SER A 328 -6.80 7.93 6.39
N GLY A 329 -6.25 9.13 6.63
CA GLY A 329 -5.58 9.51 7.87
C GLY A 329 -4.06 9.33 7.89
N CYS A 330 -3.42 9.93 8.88
CA CYS A 330 -1.97 10.06 9.03
C CYS A 330 -1.24 8.84 9.64
N LYS A 331 -1.93 7.72 9.81
CA LYS A 331 -1.36 6.44 10.28
C LYS A 331 -0.59 6.56 11.62
N GLY A 332 -1.10 7.39 12.54
CA GLY A 332 -0.53 7.64 13.87
C GLY A 332 0.57 8.72 13.91
N THR A 333 1.09 9.15 12.76
CA THR A 333 2.20 10.11 12.65
C THR A 333 1.84 11.50 13.20
N CYS A 334 0.56 11.90 13.05
CA CYS A 334 0.08 13.21 13.42
C CYS A 334 -0.65 13.26 14.77
N ASP A 335 -0.64 12.18 15.57
CA ASP A 335 -1.44 12.05 16.79
C ASP A 335 -1.07 13.08 17.88
N ARG A 336 0.15 13.62 17.82
CA ARG A 336 0.72 14.51 18.85
C ARG A 336 0.91 15.97 18.38
N VAL A 337 0.44 16.30 17.18
CA VAL A 337 0.49 17.66 16.60
C VAL A 337 -0.91 18.19 16.30
N GLU A 338 -1.00 19.46 15.88
CA GLU A 338 -2.29 20.05 15.52
C GLU A 338 -2.85 19.36 14.27
N GLN A 339 -4.09 18.86 14.34
CA GLN A 339 -4.80 18.34 13.18
C GLN A 339 -5.89 19.35 12.79
N TYR A 340 -5.72 20.01 11.65
CA TYR A 340 -6.70 20.97 11.17
C TYR A 340 -7.87 20.22 10.53
N LYS A 341 -9.06 20.39 11.12
CA LYS A 341 -10.28 19.78 10.60
C LYS A 341 -10.80 20.60 9.43
N ILE A 342 -10.82 19.99 8.24
CA ILE A 342 -11.35 20.61 7.04
C ILE A 342 -12.81 21.03 7.27
N PRO A 343 -13.16 22.33 7.11
CA PRO A 343 -14.52 22.83 7.30
C PRO A 343 -15.54 22.18 6.38
N GLU A 344 -16.77 21.99 6.90
CA GLU A 344 -17.85 21.32 6.17
C GLU A 344 -18.20 22.02 4.84
N LYS A 345 -18.10 23.35 4.79
CA LYS A 345 -18.31 24.12 3.55
C LYS A 345 -17.34 23.72 2.42
N LEU A 346 -16.09 23.37 2.76
CA LEU A 346 -15.11 22.94 1.77
C LEU A 346 -15.38 21.50 1.34
N LYS A 347 -15.84 20.65 2.28
CA LYS A 347 -16.29 19.30 1.95
C LYS A 347 -17.48 19.30 1.01
N GLN A 348 -18.47 20.17 1.23
CA GLN A 348 -19.61 20.33 0.32
C GLN A 348 -19.21 20.81 -1.08
N LYS A 349 -18.12 21.58 -1.19
CA LYS A 349 -17.61 22.08 -2.47
C LYS A 349 -16.83 21.02 -3.24
N TRP A 350 -15.97 20.26 -2.55
CA TRP A 350 -14.95 19.42 -3.19
C TRP A 350 -15.21 17.92 -3.08
N CYS A 351 -16.11 17.49 -2.21
CA CYS A 351 -16.40 16.09 -1.99
C CYS A 351 -17.70 15.67 -2.65
N LYS A 352 -17.68 14.51 -3.30
CA LYS A 352 -18.84 13.86 -3.88
C LYS A 352 -18.74 12.36 -3.63
N ASP A 353 -19.86 11.74 -3.23
CA ASP A 353 -19.97 10.30 -3.03
C ASP A 353 -18.91 9.71 -2.07
N GLY A 354 -18.49 10.48 -1.07
CA GLY A 354 -17.53 10.05 -0.04
C GLY A 354 -16.06 10.28 -0.38
N GLU A 355 -15.76 10.89 -1.53
CA GLU A 355 -14.39 11.18 -1.98
C GLU A 355 -14.24 12.66 -2.31
N CYS A 356 -13.05 13.21 -2.07
CA CYS A 356 -12.78 14.64 -2.18
C CYS A 356 -11.62 14.89 -3.13
N TYR A 357 -11.80 15.86 -4.03
CA TYR A 357 -10.72 16.38 -4.86
C TYR A 357 -9.69 17.12 -4.00
N ASP A 358 -8.39 16.92 -4.28
CA ASP A 358 -7.28 17.52 -3.52
C ASP A 358 -7.20 19.06 -3.59
N ASP A 359 -7.98 19.72 -4.45
CA ASP A 359 -8.28 21.16 -4.37
C ASP A 359 -8.73 21.58 -2.95
N ILE A 360 -9.37 20.66 -2.22
CA ILE A 360 -9.76 20.89 -0.82
C ILE A 360 -8.57 21.23 0.07
N LEU A 361 -7.37 20.71 -0.21
CA LEU A 361 -6.15 21.01 0.53
C LEU A 361 -5.63 22.42 0.23
N ILE A 362 -5.80 22.91 -1.00
CA ILE A 362 -5.45 24.28 -1.39
C ILE A 362 -6.31 25.27 -0.60
N ASP A 363 -7.64 25.07 -0.65
CA ASP A 363 -8.58 25.93 0.06
C ASP A 363 -8.41 25.81 1.58
N SER A 364 -8.16 24.60 2.10
CA SER A 364 -7.92 24.38 3.53
C SER A 364 -6.65 25.05 4.03
N LEU A 365 -5.56 25.00 3.25
CA LEU A 365 -4.33 25.73 3.56
C LEU A 365 -4.60 27.23 3.63
N ASN A 366 -5.30 27.79 2.64
CA ASN A 366 -5.62 29.21 2.59
C ASN A 366 -6.49 29.65 3.78
N GLU A 367 -7.52 28.88 4.11
CA GLU A 367 -8.36 29.15 5.28
C GLU A 367 -7.57 29.05 6.59
N TYR A 368 -6.74 28.01 6.75
CA TYR A 368 -5.87 27.86 7.92
C TYR A 368 -4.93 29.06 8.06
N LEU A 369 -4.24 29.45 6.98
CA LEU A 369 -3.32 30.58 6.98
C LEU A 369 -4.01 31.89 7.35
N ALA A 370 -5.25 32.10 6.90
CA ALA A 370 -6.05 33.28 7.23
C ALA A 370 -6.44 33.36 8.72
N THR A 371 -6.44 32.23 9.45
CA THR A 371 -6.68 32.22 10.90
C THR A 371 -5.47 32.69 11.72
N ILE A 372 -4.29 32.76 11.11
CA ILE A 372 -3.05 33.11 11.81
C ILE A 372 -3.03 34.62 12.10
N PRO A 373 -2.86 35.04 13.36
CA PRO A 373 -2.75 36.45 13.70
C PRO A 373 -1.56 37.12 12.98
N LYS A 374 -1.73 38.39 12.61
CA LYS A 374 -0.70 39.14 11.85
C LYS A 374 0.59 39.32 12.66
N GLU A 375 0.50 39.33 13.97
CA GLU A 375 1.60 39.43 14.94
C GLU A 375 2.27 38.09 15.25
N ASP A 376 1.68 36.95 14.89
CA ASP A 376 2.27 35.62 15.19
C ASP A 376 3.48 35.36 14.30
N THR A 377 4.69 35.45 14.87
CA THR A 377 5.96 35.25 14.17
C THR A 377 6.53 33.84 14.32
N ARG A 378 5.75 32.88 14.83
CA ARG A 378 6.25 31.51 14.98
C ARG A 378 6.52 30.87 13.61
N PRO A 379 7.63 30.12 13.46
CA PRO A 379 7.87 29.34 12.27
C PRO A 379 6.89 28.15 12.21
N ARG A 380 6.63 27.65 10.99
CA ARG A 380 5.52 26.73 10.73
C ARG A 380 5.95 25.57 9.86
N LEU A 381 5.48 24.38 10.21
CA LEU A 381 5.56 23.17 9.39
C LEU A 381 4.13 22.68 9.19
N ILE A 382 3.65 22.76 7.94
CA ILE A 382 2.30 22.36 7.58
C ILE A 382 2.40 21.12 6.70
N VAL A 383 1.80 20.02 7.13
CA VAL A 383 1.72 18.80 6.32
C VAL A 383 0.37 18.75 5.64
N LEU A 384 0.37 18.56 4.32
CA LEU A 384 -0.82 18.32 3.51
C LEU A 384 -0.76 16.87 3.00
N HIS A 385 -1.74 16.05 3.33
CA HIS A 385 -1.77 14.64 2.96
C HIS A 385 -2.84 14.42 1.88
N GLN A 386 -2.38 14.12 0.66
CA GLN A 386 -3.20 13.98 -0.54
C GLN A 386 -3.83 12.60 -0.63
N VAL A 387 -4.97 12.51 -1.33
CA VAL A 387 -5.43 11.22 -1.89
C VAL A 387 -4.72 10.90 -3.21
N GLY A 388 -4.22 11.93 -3.91
CA GLY A 388 -3.30 11.79 -5.02
C GLY A 388 -3.81 10.86 -6.11
N SER A 389 -3.03 9.80 -6.38
CA SER A 389 -3.28 8.86 -7.47
C SER A 389 -3.91 7.55 -7.00
N HIS A 390 -4.53 7.52 -5.82
CA HIS A 390 -5.04 6.30 -5.19
C HIS A 390 -6.05 5.54 -6.08
N GLY A 391 -5.74 4.29 -6.39
CA GLY A 391 -6.59 3.36 -7.14
C GLY A 391 -7.62 2.61 -6.28
N PRO A 392 -8.40 1.69 -6.88
CA PRO A 392 -8.53 1.43 -8.32
C PRO A 392 -9.35 2.49 -9.07
N ALA A 393 -10.03 3.40 -8.38
CA ALA A 393 -10.93 4.39 -8.99
C ALA A 393 -10.20 5.64 -9.52
N TYR A 394 -9.13 5.47 -10.31
CA TYR A 394 -8.29 6.58 -10.79
C TYR A 394 -9.09 7.69 -11.49
N TYR A 395 -10.12 7.31 -12.25
CA TYR A 395 -11.01 8.24 -12.97
C TYR A 395 -11.74 9.25 -12.08
N LYS A 396 -11.81 9.00 -10.76
CA LYS A 396 -12.42 9.89 -9.78
C LYS A 396 -11.42 10.83 -9.10
N ARG A 397 -10.11 10.67 -9.36
CA ARG A 397 -9.06 11.47 -8.71
C ARG A 397 -8.87 12.84 -9.35
N ALA A 398 -9.24 13.00 -10.62
CA ALA A 398 -9.06 14.23 -11.37
C ALA A 398 -10.40 14.76 -11.90
N PRO A 399 -10.73 16.05 -11.73
CA PRO A 399 -11.83 16.69 -12.44
C PRO A 399 -11.63 16.67 -13.96
N ALA A 400 -12.72 16.76 -14.73
CA ALA A 400 -12.69 16.61 -16.19
C ALA A 400 -11.69 17.52 -16.93
N GLN A 401 -11.44 18.73 -16.42
CA GLN A 401 -10.49 19.67 -17.04
C GLN A 401 -9.01 19.25 -16.90
N TYR A 402 -8.72 18.32 -15.98
CA TYR A 402 -7.40 17.74 -15.76
C TYR A 402 -7.31 16.31 -16.29
N GLN A 403 -8.21 15.92 -17.20
CA GLN A 403 -8.22 14.61 -17.85
C GLN A 403 -7.90 14.68 -19.36
N PRO A 404 -6.71 15.18 -19.76
CA PRO A 404 -6.38 15.36 -21.18
C PRO A 404 -6.16 14.04 -21.94
N PHE A 405 -5.85 12.94 -21.27
CA PHE A 405 -5.49 11.69 -21.95
C PHE A 405 -6.72 10.82 -22.17
N LYS A 406 -6.92 10.38 -23.42
CA LYS A 406 -8.08 9.56 -23.82
C LYS A 406 -7.63 8.38 -24.70
N PRO A 407 -8.35 7.25 -24.69
CA PRO A 407 -9.51 6.93 -23.83
C PRO A 407 -9.15 6.71 -22.35
N THR A 408 -10.12 6.77 -21.43
CA THR A 408 -9.96 6.55 -19.97
C THR A 408 -10.61 5.24 -19.51
N CYS A 409 -10.12 4.69 -18.40
CA CYS A 409 -10.68 3.57 -17.66
C CYS A 409 -11.63 4.08 -16.55
N ASP A 410 -12.90 4.29 -16.89
CA ASP A 410 -13.91 4.85 -15.97
C ASP A 410 -14.60 3.76 -15.13
N THR A 411 -13.81 2.86 -14.53
CA THR A 411 -14.31 1.76 -13.68
C THR A 411 -13.26 1.30 -12.67
N ASN A 412 -13.72 0.80 -11.53
CA ASN A 412 -12.86 0.18 -10.52
C ASN A 412 -12.43 -1.24 -10.92
N ALA A 413 -13.06 -1.86 -11.92
CA ALA A 413 -12.65 -3.14 -12.49
C ALA A 413 -11.51 -2.96 -13.50
N ILE A 414 -10.41 -2.34 -13.05
CA ILE A 414 -9.31 -1.83 -13.89
C ILE A 414 -8.64 -2.88 -14.78
N GLN A 415 -8.76 -4.17 -14.44
CA GLN A 415 -8.21 -5.28 -15.23
C GLN A 415 -9.05 -5.61 -16.47
N GLY A 416 -10.26 -5.04 -16.57
CA GLY A 416 -11.09 -5.11 -17.76
C GLY A 416 -10.78 -4.01 -18.77
N CYS A 417 -10.02 -2.98 -18.38
CA CYS A 417 -9.56 -1.91 -19.25
C CYS A 417 -8.33 -2.34 -20.04
N SER A 418 -8.12 -1.75 -21.21
CA SER A 418 -6.84 -1.84 -21.88
C SER A 418 -5.74 -1.13 -21.06
N GLN A 419 -4.49 -1.56 -21.27
CA GLN A 419 -3.34 -0.91 -20.63
C GLN A 419 -3.30 0.59 -20.88
N THR A 420 -3.65 1.02 -22.10
CA THR A 420 -3.67 2.43 -22.49
C THR A 420 -4.75 3.22 -21.74
N GLU A 421 -5.96 2.68 -21.62
CA GLU A 421 -7.06 3.34 -20.87
C GLU A 421 -6.70 3.52 -19.40
N LEU A 422 -6.15 2.47 -18.78
CA LEU A 422 -5.75 2.51 -17.38
C LEU A 422 -4.61 3.50 -17.15
N LEU A 423 -3.57 3.45 -17.98
CA LEU A 423 -2.43 4.36 -17.88
C LEU A 423 -2.85 5.81 -18.17
N ASN A 424 -3.78 6.06 -19.10
CA ASN A 424 -4.31 7.40 -19.33
C ASN A 424 -5.07 7.93 -18.11
N SER A 425 -5.97 7.13 -17.51
CA SER A 425 -6.67 7.50 -16.28
C SER A 425 -5.72 7.77 -15.12
N TYR A 426 -4.65 6.99 -15.00
CA TYR A 426 -3.60 7.21 -14.00
C TYR A 426 -2.79 8.49 -14.31
N ASP A 427 -2.36 8.70 -15.55
CA ASP A 427 -1.61 9.90 -15.93
C ASP A 427 -2.43 11.20 -15.73
N ASP A 428 -3.75 11.14 -15.89
CA ASP A 428 -4.66 12.25 -15.58
C ASP A 428 -4.63 12.61 -14.07
N THR A 429 -4.43 11.64 -13.16
CA THR A 429 -4.27 11.92 -11.72
C THR A 429 -2.95 12.64 -11.42
N ILE A 430 -1.91 12.39 -12.21
CA ILE A 430 -0.62 13.09 -12.13
C ILE A 430 -0.77 14.53 -12.63
N VAL A 431 -1.52 14.77 -13.72
CA VAL A 431 -1.86 16.12 -14.19
C VAL A 431 -2.59 16.91 -13.12
N TYR A 432 -3.49 16.26 -12.38
CA TYR A 432 -4.19 16.91 -11.29
C TYR A 432 -3.31 17.17 -10.07
N THR A 433 -2.41 16.25 -9.72
CA THR A 433 -1.39 16.46 -8.68
C THR A 433 -0.46 17.63 -9.04
N ASP A 434 -0.05 17.73 -10.31
CA ASP A 434 0.71 18.86 -10.84
C ASP A 434 0.00 20.20 -10.61
N HIS A 435 -1.29 20.27 -10.94
CA HIS A 435 -2.11 21.45 -10.68
C HIS A 435 -2.13 21.82 -9.19
N VAL A 436 -2.45 20.87 -8.30
CA VAL A 436 -2.56 21.12 -6.86
C VAL A 436 -1.25 21.66 -6.28
N LEU A 437 -0.12 21.04 -6.64
CA LEU A 437 1.20 21.48 -6.18
C LEU A 437 1.56 22.88 -6.72
N SER A 438 1.28 23.15 -7.99
CA SER A 438 1.49 24.45 -8.62
C SER A 438 0.67 25.56 -7.94
N GLN A 439 -0.61 25.30 -7.62
CA GLN A 439 -1.45 26.26 -6.91
C GLN A 439 -0.99 26.52 -5.47
N ILE A 440 -0.56 25.47 -4.74
CA ILE A 440 0.04 25.66 -3.41
C ILE A 440 1.27 26.55 -3.51
N ILE A 441 2.18 26.29 -4.46
CA ILE A 441 3.36 27.14 -4.71
C ILE A 441 2.94 28.59 -4.98
N ASN A 442 1.92 28.82 -5.81
CA ASN A 442 1.44 30.17 -6.10
C ASN A 442 0.91 30.88 -4.84
N ASN A 443 0.13 30.18 -4.00
CA ASN A 443 -0.33 30.75 -2.72
C ASN A 443 0.83 31.07 -1.78
N LEU A 444 1.86 30.23 -1.75
CA LEU A 444 3.06 30.44 -0.92
C LEU A 444 3.92 31.63 -1.38
N LYS A 445 3.88 32.01 -2.66
CA LYS A 445 4.58 33.21 -3.17
C LYS A 445 3.98 34.50 -2.62
N GLU A 446 2.68 34.53 -2.37
CA GLU A 446 1.96 35.72 -1.87
C GLU A 446 2.23 35.99 -0.36
N LEU A 447 2.84 35.03 0.35
CA LEU A 447 3.10 35.11 1.79
C LEU A 447 4.41 35.87 2.11
N SER A 448 4.42 37.18 1.87
CA SER A 448 5.57 38.07 2.14
C SER A 448 6.07 38.09 3.61
N LYS A 449 5.25 37.63 4.57
CA LYS A 449 5.60 37.52 5.99
C LYS A 449 6.55 36.35 6.29
N TYR A 450 6.68 35.38 5.39
CA TYR A 450 7.45 34.17 5.65
C TYR A 450 8.54 33.95 4.61
N GLN A 451 9.60 33.25 5.03
CA GLN A 451 10.42 32.47 4.10
C GLN A 451 9.64 31.18 3.82
N THR A 452 8.99 31.09 2.66
CA THR A 452 8.17 29.94 2.29
C THR A 452 8.94 28.89 1.49
N GLY A 453 8.63 27.61 1.76
CA GLY A 453 9.11 26.48 0.98
C GLY A 453 8.04 25.40 0.87
N LEU A 454 8.15 24.58 -0.16
CA LEU A 454 7.34 23.38 -0.37
C LEU A 454 8.27 22.20 -0.64
N TRP A 455 7.97 21.07 0.00
CA TRP A 455 8.57 19.78 -0.32
C TRP A 455 7.45 18.78 -0.56
N TYR A 456 7.38 18.22 -1.77
CA TYR A 456 6.48 17.12 -2.10
C TYR A 456 7.27 15.83 -2.31
N LEU A 457 6.74 14.72 -1.81
CA LEU A 457 7.16 13.37 -2.14
C LEU A 457 5.96 12.42 -2.03
N SER A 458 5.86 11.48 -2.97
CA SER A 458 4.86 10.41 -2.84
C SER A 458 5.28 9.41 -1.77
N ASP A 459 4.30 8.83 -1.08
CA ASP A 459 4.50 7.79 -0.07
C ASP A 459 4.98 6.47 -0.71
N HIS A 460 4.43 6.09 -1.86
CA HIS A 460 4.86 5.01 -2.75
C HIS A 460 4.36 5.27 -4.19
N GLY A 461 4.71 4.38 -5.11
CA GLY A 461 4.20 4.38 -6.49
C GLY A 461 3.08 3.35 -6.71
N GLU A 462 2.80 2.98 -7.96
CA GLU A 462 1.65 2.14 -8.35
C GLU A 462 1.95 1.22 -9.54
N SER A 463 1.51 -0.03 -9.47
CA SER A 463 1.44 -0.92 -10.63
C SER A 463 0.14 -0.72 -11.40
N THR A 464 0.25 -0.54 -12.71
CA THR A 464 -0.87 -0.26 -13.62
C THR A 464 -1.08 -1.37 -14.63
N GLY A 465 -0.71 -2.61 -14.32
CA GLY A 465 -0.91 -3.80 -15.16
C GLY A 465 0.39 -4.46 -15.64
N GLU A 466 1.56 -3.87 -15.35
CA GLU A 466 2.85 -4.44 -15.72
C GLU A 466 3.00 -5.84 -15.13
N HIS A 467 3.32 -6.83 -15.98
CA HIS A 467 3.42 -8.25 -15.59
C HIS A 467 2.16 -8.83 -14.91
N GLY A 468 0.99 -8.20 -15.11
CA GLY A 468 -0.27 -8.59 -14.47
C GLY A 468 -0.41 -8.13 -13.01
N LEU A 469 0.48 -7.25 -12.54
CA LEU A 469 0.38 -6.61 -11.23
C LEU A 469 -0.41 -5.32 -11.34
N TYR A 470 -1.35 -5.12 -10.43
CA TYR A 470 -2.13 -3.90 -10.28
C TYR A 470 -2.06 -3.42 -8.83
N LEU A 471 -2.31 -2.13 -8.63
CA LEU A 471 -2.25 -1.48 -7.32
C LEU A 471 -0.84 -1.60 -6.71
N HIS A 472 -0.79 -1.55 -5.37
CA HIS A 472 0.43 -1.48 -4.59
C HIS A 472 0.40 -2.44 -3.39
N GLY A 473 1.39 -2.31 -2.51
CA GLY A 473 1.59 -3.14 -1.32
C GLY A 473 2.27 -4.49 -1.61
N SER A 474 2.96 -4.63 -2.75
CA SER A 474 3.84 -5.78 -2.97
C SER A 474 4.91 -5.83 -1.88
N PRO A 475 5.34 -7.01 -1.40
CA PRO A 475 6.47 -7.09 -0.48
C PRO A 475 7.70 -6.38 -1.06
N TYR A 476 8.26 -5.43 -0.31
CA TYR A 476 9.27 -4.49 -0.84
C TYR A 476 10.44 -5.19 -1.56
N ALA A 477 10.90 -6.34 -1.06
CA ALA A 477 12.04 -7.09 -1.62
C ALA A 477 11.84 -7.56 -3.08
N ILE A 478 10.58 -7.64 -3.54
CA ILE A 478 10.21 -8.05 -4.90
C ILE A 478 9.31 -7.02 -5.58
N ALA A 479 9.10 -5.86 -4.95
CA ALA A 479 8.26 -4.83 -5.49
C ALA A 479 8.88 -4.27 -6.78
N PRO A 480 8.08 -4.08 -7.84
CA PRO A 480 8.59 -3.49 -9.07
C PRO A 480 8.93 -2.01 -8.84
N THR A 481 9.79 -1.45 -9.69
CA THR A 481 10.21 -0.05 -9.58
C THR A 481 9.03 0.91 -9.63
N GLN A 482 7.94 0.53 -10.31
CA GLN A 482 6.69 1.28 -10.35
C GLN A 482 6.08 1.53 -8.97
N GLN A 483 6.30 0.66 -7.99
CA GLN A 483 5.81 0.83 -6.61
C GLN A 483 6.82 1.50 -5.68
N THR A 484 8.12 1.45 -5.97
CA THR A 484 9.17 1.94 -5.07
C THR A 484 9.84 3.24 -5.52
N HIS A 485 9.83 3.58 -6.82
CA HIS A 485 10.44 4.79 -7.36
C HIS A 485 9.40 5.91 -7.41
N VAL A 486 9.56 6.88 -6.51
CA VAL A 486 8.58 7.94 -6.26
C VAL A 486 9.07 9.31 -6.74
N PRO A 487 8.16 10.20 -7.16
CA PRO A 487 8.49 11.58 -7.47
C PRO A 487 8.81 12.35 -6.17
N MET A 488 9.77 13.27 -6.26
CA MET A 488 10.06 14.22 -5.19
C MET A 488 10.43 15.57 -5.79
N ILE A 489 9.80 16.64 -5.32
CA ILE A 489 10.10 18.01 -5.73
C ILE A 489 10.27 18.90 -4.51
N MET A 490 11.10 19.93 -4.66
CA MET A 490 11.18 21.03 -3.71
C MET A 490 11.03 22.37 -4.42
N TRP A 491 10.44 23.33 -3.73
CA TRP A 491 10.32 24.71 -4.17
C TRP A 491 10.65 25.64 -2.99
N PHE A 492 11.30 26.76 -3.30
CA PHE A 492 11.67 27.77 -2.31
C PHE A 492 11.35 29.16 -2.85
N SER A 493 10.79 30.02 -2.00
CA SER A 493 10.53 31.41 -2.38
C SER A 493 11.81 32.23 -2.48
N ASP A 494 11.73 33.39 -3.13
CA ASP A 494 12.87 34.29 -3.27
C ASP A 494 13.42 34.73 -1.91
N SER A 495 12.53 34.95 -0.93
CA SER A 495 12.92 35.25 0.46
C SER A 495 13.72 34.09 1.09
N TRP A 496 13.31 32.84 0.88
CA TRP A 496 14.08 31.68 1.36
C TRP A 496 15.46 31.61 0.67
N LYS A 497 15.50 31.78 -0.65
CA LYS A 497 16.75 31.74 -1.45
C LYS A 497 17.73 32.84 -1.03
N GLN A 498 17.25 34.06 -0.78
CA GLN A 498 18.10 35.18 -0.34
C GLN A 498 18.80 34.90 0.99
N HIS A 499 18.13 34.23 1.92
CA HIS A 499 18.67 33.99 3.27
C HIS A 499 19.33 32.62 3.43
N ASN A 500 19.04 31.65 2.55
CA ASN A 500 19.50 30.27 2.66
C ASN A 500 20.06 29.75 1.33
N LEU A 501 20.72 30.60 0.53
CA LEU A 501 21.21 30.25 -0.81
C LEU A 501 22.06 28.99 -0.82
N ALA A 502 22.95 28.82 0.17
CA ALA A 502 23.79 27.64 0.30
C ALA A 502 22.98 26.33 0.41
N GLN A 503 21.83 26.36 1.11
CA GLN A 503 20.94 25.20 1.20
C GLN A 503 20.35 24.86 -0.17
N VAL A 504 19.82 25.87 -0.87
CA VAL A 504 19.16 25.66 -2.17
C VAL A 504 20.15 25.21 -3.24
N SER A 505 21.34 25.82 -3.29
CA SER A 505 22.41 25.41 -4.21
C SER A 505 22.89 23.98 -3.95
N CYS A 506 23.03 23.61 -2.67
CA CYS A 506 23.39 22.25 -2.26
C CYS A 506 22.37 21.21 -2.75
N LEU A 507 21.08 21.47 -2.52
CA LEU A 507 20.00 20.58 -2.95
C LEU A 507 19.93 20.48 -4.48
N GLY A 508 20.15 21.58 -5.20
CA GLY A 508 20.17 21.59 -6.66
C GLY A 508 21.22 20.67 -7.27
N GLN A 509 22.37 20.51 -6.62
CA GLN A 509 23.45 19.62 -7.07
C GLN A 509 23.10 18.12 -6.91
N GLN A 510 22.10 17.79 -6.09
CA GLN A 510 21.73 16.41 -5.74
C GLN A 510 20.50 15.89 -6.49
N THR A 511 19.92 16.68 -7.41
CA THR A 511 18.69 16.36 -8.17
C THR A 511 18.75 15.06 -9.00
N LYS A 512 19.97 14.56 -9.26
CA LYS A 512 20.23 13.30 -9.99
C LYS A 512 20.80 12.18 -9.11
N GLU A 513 21.09 12.48 -7.84
CA GLU A 513 21.63 11.50 -6.91
C GLU A 513 20.56 10.52 -6.44
N LYS A 514 20.98 9.31 -6.05
CA LYS A 514 20.08 8.31 -5.48
C LYS A 514 19.72 8.69 -4.06
N LEU A 515 18.45 9.03 -3.86
CA LEU A 515 17.88 9.43 -2.58
C LEU A 515 16.74 8.48 -2.20
N SER A 516 16.21 8.67 -1.00
CA SER A 516 15.06 7.93 -0.51
C SER A 516 14.28 8.72 0.53
N GLN A 517 13.15 8.18 0.95
CA GLN A 517 12.42 8.70 2.10
C GLN A 517 13.23 8.71 3.40
N ASP A 518 14.34 7.94 3.50
CA ASP A 518 15.27 8.00 4.64
C ASP A 518 15.92 9.39 4.78
N ASN A 519 15.98 10.16 3.69
CA ASN A 519 16.50 11.52 3.68
C ASN A 519 15.51 12.56 4.24
N LEU A 520 14.21 12.26 4.34
CA LEU A 520 13.18 13.22 4.74
C LEU A 520 13.43 13.74 6.16
N PHE A 521 13.52 12.83 7.13
CA PHE A 521 13.64 13.17 8.54
C PHE A 521 14.85 14.10 8.83
N PRO A 522 16.10 13.71 8.51
CA PRO A 522 17.25 14.54 8.83
C PRO A 522 17.27 15.85 8.03
N SER A 523 16.99 15.78 6.72
CA SER A 523 17.11 16.95 5.85
C SER A 523 16.02 17.98 6.12
N LEU A 524 14.79 17.56 6.50
CA LEU A 524 13.74 18.49 6.86
C LEU A 524 14.12 19.24 8.14
N LEU A 525 14.62 18.55 9.18
CA LEU A 525 15.09 19.22 10.40
C LEU A 525 16.20 20.23 10.09
N SER A 526 17.18 19.87 9.26
CA SER A 526 18.25 20.78 8.84
C SER A 526 17.74 21.97 8.00
N LEU A 527 16.77 21.75 7.10
CA LEU A 527 16.11 22.83 6.34
C LEU A 527 15.39 23.82 7.26
N LEU A 528 14.75 23.31 8.31
CA LEU A 528 14.09 24.10 9.34
C LEU A 528 15.09 24.78 10.30
N GLY A 529 16.39 24.49 10.21
CA GLY A 529 17.40 25.04 11.11
C GLY A 529 17.26 24.49 12.54
N VAL A 530 16.72 23.29 12.68
CA VAL A 530 16.64 22.56 13.95
C VAL A 530 17.96 21.82 14.16
N LYS A 531 18.57 21.99 15.34
CA LYS A 531 19.72 21.19 15.78
C LYS A 531 19.28 20.17 16.81
N THR A 532 19.70 18.93 16.62
CA THR A 532 19.55 17.83 17.58
C THR A 532 20.57 16.74 17.27
N GLN A 533 20.98 15.98 18.28
CA GLN A 533 21.88 14.83 18.16
C GLN A 533 21.30 13.68 17.32
N VAL A 534 19.99 13.66 17.08
CA VAL A 534 19.33 12.57 16.34
C VAL A 534 19.32 12.72 14.83
N ILE A 535 19.85 13.83 14.29
CA ILE A 535 20.04 13.99 12.84
C ILE A 535 21.18 13.08 12.41
N ASN A 536 20.89 12.10 11.55
CA ASN A 536 21.92 11.28 10.92
C ASN A 536 22.59 12.07 9.78
N PRO A 537 23.88 12.45 9.90
CA PRO A 537 24.54 13.29 8.91
C PRO A 537 24.72 12.62 7.54
N GLN A 538 24.72 11.28 7.47
CA GLN A 538 24.85 10.55 6.21
C GLN A 538 23.58 10.58 5.36
N LEU A 539 22.43 10.82 6.00
CA LEU A 539 21.12 10.88 5.36
C LEU A 539 20.61 12.32 5.22
N ASP A 540 21.27 13.28 5.87
CA ASP A 540 20.99 14.71 5.71
C ASP A 540 21.55 15.23 4.38
N MET A 541 20.64 15.58 3.46
CA MET A 541 20.97 16.16 2.16
C MET A 541 21.70 17.50 2.26
N LEU A 542 21.67 18.18 3.41
CA LEU A 542 22.40 19.44 3.62
C LEU A 542 23.78 19.24 4.27
N HIS A 543 24.04 18.07 4.87
CA HIS A 543 25.30 17.82 5.57
C HIS A 543 26.48 17.68 4.61
N SER A 544 26.27 17.01 3.47
CA SER A 544 27.29 16.84 2.41
C SER A 544 27.84 18.17 1.89
N CYS A 545 27.10 19.27 2.08
CA CYS A 545 27.46 20.60 1.61
C CYS A 545 28.03 21.52 2.69
N ALA A 546 27.98 21.13 3.97
CA ALA A 546 28.56 21.91 5.07
C ALA A 546 30.11 21.93 5.04
N HIS A 547 30.72 21.08 4.20
CA HIS A 547 32.17 20.97 4.02
C HIS A 547 32.70 21.62 2.74
N VAL A 548 31.85 22.29 1.95
CA VAL A 548 32.28 23.07 0.78
C VAL A 548 32.36 24.54 1.19
N ASN A 549 33.45 24.90 1.87
CA ASN A 549 33.88 26.28 2.08
C ASN A 549 35.22 26.52 1.41
#